data_AF-A0A421CJR0-F1
#
_entry.id   AF-A0A421CJR0-F1
#
_cell.length_a   1.000
_cell.length_b   1.000
_cell.length_c   1.000
_cell.angle_alpha   90.00
_cell.angle_beta   90.00
_cell.angle_gamma   90.00
#
_symmetry.space_group_name_H-M   'P 1'
#
loop_
_entity.id
_entity.type
_entity.pdbx_description
1 polymer ?
#
loop_
_entity_poly.entity_id
_entity_poly.type
_entity_poly.pdbx_seq_one_letter_code
_entity_poly.pdbx_strand_id
1 'polypeptide(L)'
;MTEQKYYGDVLLRPLITEKTVASGEMNKYIFEVHRDANKYTVKAAVEKLFNVKVEQVNIMNMKGKPKKRGVFIGKSRSWKKAIVTLVTGYRIKELEGQH
;
A
#
# COMPACT_ATOMS: atom_id res chain seq x y z
N MET A 1 10.41 23.68 -8.97
CA MET A 1 9.14 23.20 -9.58
C MET A 1 9.32 21.70 -9.79
N THR A 2 9.08 20.91 -8.75
CA THR A 2 9.68 19.57 -8.66
C THR A 2 8.71 18.51 -9.15
N GLU A 3 9.03 18.04 -10.37
CA GLU A 3 9.00 16.65 -10.82
C GLU A 3 7.65 15.91 -10.78
N GLN A 4 7.16 15.58 -11.97
CA GLN A 4 6.10 14.59 -12.15
C GLN A 4 6.61 13.21 -11.69
N LYS A 5 6.48 12.94 -10.39
CA LYS A 5 6.65 11.59 -9.86
C LYS A 5 5.55 10.71 -10.45
N TYR A 6 5.94 9.76 -11.30
CA TYR A 6 5.02 8.80 -11.90
C TYR A 6 4.22 8.11 -10.79
N TYR A 7 2.89 8.25 -10.82
CA TYR A 7 2.01 7.63 -9.82
C TYR A 7 2.15 6.10 -9.77
N GLY A 8 2.59 5.49 -10.88
CA GLY A 8 2.89 4.05 -10.96
C GLY A 8 4.04 3.62 -10.04
N ASP A 9 5.01 4.48 -9.76
CA ASP A 9 6.14 4.14 -8.88
C ASP A 9 5.77 4.24 -7.39
N VAL A 10 4.62 4.84 -7.08
CA VAL A 10 4.19 5.12 -5.71
C VAL A 10 3.58 3.88 -5.07
N LEU A 11 2.77 3.12 -5.82
CA LEU A 11 2.14 1.88 -5.37
C LEU A 11 2.92 0.68 -5.91
N LEU A 12 3.69 0.02 -5.05
CA LEU A 12 4.56 -1.09 -5.47
C LEU A 12 3.77 -2.39 -5.61
N ARG A 13 2.92 -2.71 -4.63
CA ARG A 13 2.06 -3.90 -4.66
C ARG A 13 0.94 -3.84 -3.60
N PRO A 14 -0.21 -4.49 -3.84
CA PRO A 14 -1.16 -4.77 -2.78
C PRO A 14 -0.60 -5.77 -1.77
N LEU A 15 -0.97 -5.63 -0.49
CA LEU A 15 -0.74 -6.66 0.51
C LEU A 15 -1.98 -7.51 0.67
N ILE A 16 -1.83 -8.80 0.36
CA ILE A 16 -2.87 -9.80 0.53
C ILE A 16 -2.41 -10.74 1.64
N THR A 17 -3.20 -10.74 2.71
CA THR A 17 -3.09 -11.52 3.94
C THR A 17 -4.51 -11.74 4.44
N GLU A 18 -4.77 -12.76 5.25
CA GLU A 18 -6.12 -13.02 5.81
C GLU A 18 -6.73 -11.77 6.47
N LYS A 19 -5.91 -11.01 7.20
CA LYS A 19 -6.32 -9.74 7.84
C LYS A 19 -6.70 -8.64 6.84
N THR A 20 -6.05 -8.58 5.68
CA THR A 20 -6.39 -7.57 4.67
C THR A 20 -7.66 -7.93 3.92
N VAL A 21 -7.96 -9.22 3.76
CA VAL A 21 -9.26 -9.67 3.24
C VAL A 21 -10.39 -9.23 4.18
N ALA A 22 -10.27 -9.50 5.48
CA ALA A 22 -11.22 -9.02 6.49
C ALA A 22 -11.31 -7.48 6.55
N SER A 23 -10.23 -6.77 6.20
CA SER A 23 -10.25 -5.30 6.11
C SER A 23 -10.94 -4.79 4.85
N GLY A 24 -10.98 -5.58 3.78
CA GLY A 24 -11.70 -5.27 2.54
C GLY A 24 -13.21 -5.14 2.76
N GLU A 25 -13.78 -5.92 3.68
CA GLU A 25 -15.18 -5.77 4.10
C GLU A 25 -15.47 -4.38 4.70
N MET A 26 -14.46 -3.77 5.32
CA MET A 26 -14.50 -2.40 5.85
C MET A 26 -14.03 -1.34 4.84
N ASN A 27 -13.97 -1.65 3.54
CA ASN A 27 -13.45 -0.77 2.48
C ASN A 27 -12.00 -0.30 2.72
N LYS A 28 -11.20 -1.09 3.44
CA LYS A 28 -9.79 -0.79 3.75
C LYS A 28 -8.87 -1.70 2.99
N TYR A 29 -8.04 -1.10 2.14
CA TYR A 29 -7.04 -1.79 1.33
C TYR A 29 -5.63 -1.43 1.80
N ILE A 30 -4.72 -2.39 1.78
CA ILE A 30 -3.35 -2.19 2.25
C ILE A 30 -2.38 -2.35 1.08
N PHE A 31 -1.47 -1.40 0.92
CA PHE A 31 -0.45 -1.36 -0.13
C PHE A 31 0.95 -1.23 0.46
N GLU A 32 1.92 -1.83 -0.21
CA GLU A 32 3.34 -1.48 -0.07
C GLU A 32 3.61 -0.33 -1.02
N VAL A 33 4.16 0.76 -0.47
CA VAL A 33 4.38 2.00 -1.21
C VAL A 33 5.86 2.39 -1.18
N HIS A 34 6.26 3.24 -2.11
CA HIS A 34 7.62 3.75 -2.16
C HIS A 34 8.00 4.45 -0.85
N ARG A 35 9.27 4.34 -0.43
CA ARG A 35 9.74 4.91 0.85
C ARG A 35 9.61 6.42 0.92
N ASP A 36 9.62 7.10 -0.23
CA ASP A 36 9.47 8.55 -0.32
C ASP A 36 8.03 9.00 -0.58
N ALA A 37 7.07 8.07 -0.58
CA ALA A 37 5.66 8.39 -0.82
C ALA A 37 5.06 9.15 0.38
N ASN A 38 4.29 10.19 0.08
CA ASN A 38 3.49 10.94 1.04
C ASN A 38 2.00 10.57 0.91
N LYS A 39 1.19 10.89 1.94
CA LYS A 39 -0.25 10.55 1.98
C LYS A 39 -1.03 11.09 0.79
N TYR A 40 -0.74 12.33 0.39
CA TYR A 40 -1.38 12.98 -0.76
C TYR A 40 -1.04 12.27 -2.08
N THR A 41 0.21 11.86 -2.24
CA THR A 41 0.67 11.14 -3.43
C THR A 41 0.03 9.76 -3.52
N VAL A 42 -0.03 9.02 -2.42
CA VAL A 42 -0.70 7.71 -2.35
C VAL A 42 -2.19 7.86 -2.66
N LYS A 43 -2.86 8.86 -2.09
CA LYS A 43 -4.26 9.16 -2.38
C LYS A 43 -4.48 9.38 -3.88
N ALA A 44 -3.75 10.31 -4.47
CA ALA A 44 -3.86 10.62 -5.89
C ALA A 44 -3.53 9.42 -6.79
N ALA A 45 -2.55 8.59 -6.41
CA ALA A 45 -2.19 7.38 -7.17
C ALA A 45 -3.33 6.34 -7.15
N VAL A 46 -3.91 6.06 -5.98
CA VAL A 46 -5.02 5.10 -5.87
C VAL A 46 -6.26 5.60 -6.60
N GLU A 47 -6.61 6.88 -6.43
CA GLU A 47 -7.78 7.47 -7.12
C GLU A 47 -7.61 7.43 -8.64
N LYS A 48 -6.41 7.71 -9.17
CA LYS A 48 -6.15 7.71 -10.62
C LYS A 48 -6.05 6.30 -11.21
N LEU A 49 -5.38 5.37 -10.54
CA LEU A 49 -5.10 4.04 -11.09
C LEU A 49 -6.34 3.12 -11.04
N PHE A 50 -7.16 3.26 -9.99
CA PHE A 50 -8.33 2.40 -9.79
C PHE A 50 -9.66 3.13 -10.03
N ASN A 51 -9.63 4.41 -10.39
CA ASN A 51 -10.81 5.24 -10.61
C ASN A 51 -11.82 5.18 -9.42
N VAL A 52 -11.30 5.17 -8.20
CA VAL A 52 -12.07 5.10 -6.95
C VAL A 52 -11.96 6.40 -6.16
N LYS A 53 -12.87 6.61 -5.19
CA LYS A 53 -12.77 7.73 -4.25
C LYS A 53 -12.17 7.30 -2.91
N VAL A 54 -11.10 7.98 -2.50
CA VAL A 54 -10.39 7.70 -1.24
C VAL A 54 -10.85 8.66 -0.14
N GLU A 55 -11.32 8.10 0.97
CA GLU A 55 -11.69 8.84 2.16
C GLU A 55 -10.43 9.23 2.96
N GLN A 56 -9.66 8.24 3.38
CA GLN A 56 -8.52 8.43 4.29
C GLN A 56 -7.32 7.56 3.89
N VAL A 57 -6.11 8.10 4.13
CA VAL A 57 -4.84 7.36 3.96
C VAL A 57 -4.01 7.42 5.22
N ASN A 58 -3.68 6.24 5.76
CA ASN A 58 -2.79 6.06 6.89
C ASN A 58 -1.49 5.41 6.43
N ILE A 59 -0.35 6.03 6.74
CA ILE A 59 0.97 5.53 6.34
C ILE A 59 1.75 5.13 7.57
N MET A 60 2.48 4.02 7.50
CA MET A 60 3.39 3.56 8.54
C MET A 60 4.69 3.02 7.93
N ASN A 61 5.81 3.27 8.61
CA ASN A 61 7.12 2.74 8.20
C ASN A 61 7.35 1.37 8.87
N MET A 62 7.54 0.34 8.05
CA MET A 62 7.80 -1.02 8.49
C MET A 62 9.30 -1.29 8.49
N LYS A 63 9.88 -1.43 9.69
CA LYS A 63 11.28 -1.81 9.83
C LYS A 63 11.46 -3.25 9.34
N GLY A 64 12.49 -3.48 8.54
CA GLY A 64 12.89 -4.83 8.16
C GLY A 64 13.14 -5.70 9.38
N LYS A 65 12.85 -7.01 9.30
CA LYS A 65 13.16 -7.94 10.39
C LYS A 65 14.57 -8.51 10.20
N PRO A 66 15.36 -8.70 11.28
CA PRO A 66 16.62 -9.43 11.19
C PRO A 66 16.38 -10.82 10.62
N LYS A 67 17.28 -11.29 9.75
CA LYS A 67 17.24 -12.61 9.13
C LYS A 67 18.63 -13.21 9.18
N LYS A 68 18.73 -14.47 9.56
CA LYS A 68 19.98 -15.23 9.57
C LYS A 68 19.91 -16.28 8.47
N ARG A 69 20.98 -16.39 7.69
CA ARG A 69 21.18 -17.47 6.70
C ARG A 69 22.59 -18.03 6.91
N GLY A 70 22.67 -19.16 7.60
CA GLY A 70 23.95 -19.76 8.02
C GLY A 70 24.72 -18.81 8.94
N VAL A 71 25.95 -18.47 8.55
CA VAL A 71 26.82 -17.51 9.27
C VAL A 71 26.46 -16.05 9.02
N PHE A 72 25.72 -15.74 7.96
CA PHE A 72 25.40 -14.35 7.60
C PHE A 72 24.16 -13.85 8.36
N ILE A 73 24.33 -12.74 9.07
CA ILE A 73 23.24 -12.01 9.73
C ILE A 73 22.95 -10.78 8.87
N GLY A 74 21.75 -10.74 8.29
CA GLY A 74 21.25 -9.63 7.52
C GLY A 74 19.91 -9.14 8.06
N LYS A 75 19.27 -8.26 7.30
CA LYS A 75 17.93 -7.74 7.60
C LYS A 75 17.12 -7.71 6.33
N SER A 76 15.83 -8.04 6.42
CA SER A 76 14.91 -7.81 5.31
C SER A 76 14.83 -6.32 4.98
N ARG A 77 14.40 -5.97 3.76
CA ARG A 77 14.20 -4.58 3.38
C ARG A 77 13.20 -3.89 4.32
N SER A 78 13.50 -2.66 4.71
CA SER A 78 12.49 -1.77 5.30
C SER A 78 11.60 -1.24 4.18
N TRP A 79 10.30 -1.16 4.44
CA TRP A 79 9.30 -0.75 3.46
C TRP A 79 8.26 0.15 4.11
N LYS A 80 7.44 0.81 3.30
CA LYS A 80 6.38 1.70 3.79
C LYS A 80 5.03 1.06 3.47
N LYS A 81 4.18 0.97 4.48
CA LYS A 81 2.81 0.46 4.35
C LYS A 81 1.85 1.64 4.27
N ALA A 82 0.93 1.60 3.33
CA ALA A 82 -0.22 2.48 3.27
C ALA A 82 -1.49 1.67 3.51
N ILE A 83 -2.35 2.14 4.40
CA ILE A 83 -3.71 1.66 4.61
C ILE A 83 -4.61 2.74 4.03
N VAL A 84 -5.43 2.37 3.05
CA VAL A 84 -6.28 3.27 2.28
C VAL A 84 -7.72 2.88 2.55
N THR A 85 -8.48 3.81 3.09
CA THR A 85 -9.93 3.68 3.29
C THR A 85 -10.63 4.34 2.11
N LEU A 86 -11.48 3.59 1.42
CA LEU A 86 -12.32 4.11 0.35
C LEU A 86 -13.64 4.64 0.89
N VAL A 87 -14.24 5.56 0.15
CA VAL A 87 -15.61 6.02 0.43
C VAL A 87 -16.57 4.84 0.24
N THR A 88 -17.58 4.75 1.11
CA THR A 88 -18.63 3.74 1.03
C THR A 88 -19.21 3.66 -0.39
N GLY A 89 -19.25 2.45 -0.97
CA GLY A 89 -19.74 2.20 -2.32
C GLY A 89 -18.64 2.02 -3.37
N TYR A 90 -17.40 2.46 -3.09
CA TYR A 90 -16.25 2.18 -3.95
C TYR A 90 -15.53 0.89 -3.51
N ARG A 91 -15.20 0.05 -4.49
CA ARG A 91 -14.42 -1.19 -4.30
C ARG A 91 -13.40 -1.35 -5.40
N ILE A 92 -12.26 -1.95 -5.06
CA ILE A 92 -11.20 -2.27 -6.02
C ILE A 92 -11.37 -3.73 -6.45
N LYS A 93 -12.01 -3.94 -7.59
CA LYS A 93 -12.37 -5.28 -8.10
C LYS A 93 -11.13 -6.12 -8.41
N GLU A 94 -10.04 -5.47 -8.81
CA GLU A 94 -8.77 -6.09 -9.18
C GLU A 94 -8.08 -6.80 -8.01
N LEU A 95 -8.44 -6.45 -6.77
CA LEU A 95 -7.88 -7.03 -5.55
C LEU A 95 -8.78 -8.11 -4.91
N GLU A 96 -10.04 -8.18 -5.32
CA GLU A 96 -11.03 -9.12 -4.79
C GLU A 96 -11.01 -10.50 -5.47
N GLY A 97 -10.04 -10.78 -6.36
CA GLY A 97 -9.92 -12.08 -7.04
C GLY A 97 -8.70 -12.92 -6.64
N GLN A 98 -7.88 -12.42 -5.72
CA GLN A 98 -6.65 -13.09 -5.26
C GLN A 98 -6.86 -13.60 -3.84
N HIS A 99 -7.41 -14.81 -3.69
CA HIS A 99 -7.55 -15.51 -2.41
C HIS A 99 -7.10 -16.95 -2.58
#